data_AF-A0A7Y3HGS8-F1
#
_entry.id   AF-A0A7Y3HGS8-F1
#
_cell.length_a   1.000
_cell.length_b   1.000
_cell.length_c   1.000
_cell.angle_alpha   90.00
_cell.angle_beta   90.00
_cell.angle_gamma   90.00
#
_symmetry.space_group_name_H-M   'P 1'
#
loop_
_entity.id
_entity.type
_entity.pdbx_description
1 polymer ?
#
loop_
_entity_poly.entity_id
_entity_poly.type
_entity_poly.pdbx_seq_one_letter_code
_entity_poly.pdbx_strand_id
1 'polypeptide(L)'
;MSVVDFIAAVFLVGGAALIALGSVGLVTFPDVLTRMHAATKAATVGVIATTVAAVFEAGAPGGLLLLLLVVALLFLSGPLGMSLLARAAYHDPETPHSPNTRELVASLPRPESGATALRLGTSPLLIVWLFGVWLALFGSFAPNVVGGGVLVAGLVAYVFRHLSPRWPRALMRPWAAGRFVVHFIVQLAASTWGVIVALRLSRDEIRPAVIGVPLRVRTRTEITLLMNSISFTPGTVALELHHHELFVHVLDTDDPEGVVADVRAMESHIMDMFGTEVQRPL
;
A
#
# COMPACT_ATOMS: atom_id res chain seq x y z
N MET A 1 9.43 -4.26 -36.17
CA MET A 1 8.94 -4.21 -34.79
C MET A 1 8.24 -5.53 -34.53
N SER A 2 8.76 -6.32 -33.60
CA SER A 2 8.12 -7.57 -33.18
C SER A 2 6.85 -7.27 -32.39
N VAL A 3 5.97 -8.28 -32.21
CA VAL A 3 4.79 -8.15 -31.34
C VAL A 3 5.21 -7.87 -29.89
N VAL A 4 6.35 -8.41 -29.45
CA VAL A 4 6.91 -8.19 -28.12
C VAL A 4 7.35 -6.73 -27.96
N ASP A 5 8.07 -6.18 -28.94
CA ASP A 5 8.53 -4.78 -28.93
C ASP A 5 7.34 -3.82 -28.87
N PHE A 6 6.26 -4.13 -29.60
CA PHE A 6 5.04 -3.32 -29.57
C PHE A 6 4.37 -3.34 -28.20
N ILE A 7 4.22 -4.52 -27.60
CA ILE A 7 3.65 -4.68 -26.26
C ILE A 7 4.51 -3.93 -25.23
N ALA A 8 5.83 -4.12 -25.26
CA ALA A 8 6.75 -3.43 -24.37
C ALA A 8 6.68 -1.91 -24.53
N ALA A 9 6.63 -1.39 -25.77
CA ALA A 9 6.46 0.03 -26.04
C ALA A 9 5.16 0.59 -25.45
N VAL A 10 4.03 -0.14 -25.57
CA VAL A 10 2.75 0.27 -24.98
C VAL A 10 2.85 0.37 -23.46
N PHE A 11 3.43 -0.64 -22.81
CA PHE A 11 3.61 -0.64 -21.34
C PHE A 11 4.58 0.44 -20.87
N LEU A 12 5.66 0.69 -21.62
CA LEU A 12 6.65 1.71 -21.30
C LEU A 12 6.06 3.11 -21.40
N VAL A 13 5.42 3.43 -22.54
CA VAL A 13 4.82 4.75 -22.79
C VAL A 13 3.63 4.98 -21.86
N GLY A 14 2.74 3.99 -21.71
CA GLY A 14 1.62 4.08 -20.80
C GLY A 14 2.06 4.24 -19.34
N GLY A 15 3.06 3.47 -18.92
CA GLY A 15 3.61 3.57 -17.57
C GLY A 15 4.27 4.93 -17.29
N ALA A 16 5.07 5.43 -18.24
CA ALA A 16 5.67 6.77 -18.14
C ALA A 16 4.61 7.88 -18.09
N ALA A 17 3.54 7.78 -18.89
CA ALA A 17 2.43 8.72 -18.86
C ALA A 17 1.72 8.71 -17.49
N LEU A 18 1.51 7.55 -16.88
CA LEU A 18 0.93 7.44 -15.53
C LEU A 18 1.82 8.09 -14.44
N ILE A 19 3.14 7.90 -14.52
CA ILE A 19 4.10 8.56 -13.61
C ILE A 19 4.04 10.08 -13.80
N ALA A 20 3.98 10.56 -15.03
CA ALA A 20 3.84 11.97 -15.34
C ALA A 20 2.52 12.55 -14.79
N LEU A 21 1.40 11.84 -14.96
CA LEU A 21 0.10 12.22 -14.41
C LEU A 21 0.11 12.28 -12.88
N GLY A 22 0.77 11.31 -12.21
CA GLY A 22 0.98 11.37 -10.76
C GLY A 22 1.77 12.61 -10.33
N SER A 23 2.80 12.98 -11.11
CA SER A 23 3.60 14.19 -10.87
C SER A 23 2.80 15.48 -11.11
N VAL A 24 1.91 15.50 -12.11
CA VAL A 24 0.99 16.60 -12.35
C VAL A 24 0.01 16.73 -11.17
N GLY A 25 -0.55 15.63 -10.67
CA GLY A 25 -1.45 15.67 -9.50
C GLY A 25 -0.77 16.19 -8.24
N LEU A 26 0.53 15.93 -8.07
CA LEU A 26 1.32 16.46 -6.97
C LEU A 26 1.39 18.01 -6.97
N VAL A 27 1.35 18.65 -8.13
CA VAL A 27 1.39 20.13 -8.24
C VAL A 27 0.00 20.77 -8.36
N THR A 28 -0.97 20.04 -8.93
CA THR A 28 -2.29 20.58 -9.25
C THR A 28 -3.26 20.51 -8.08
N PHE A 29 -3.23 19.42 -7.30
CA PHE A 29 -4.19 19.20 -6.22
C PHE A 29 -4.06 20.22 -5.07
N PRO A 30 -5.19 20.53 -4.40
CA PRO A 30 -5.31 21.70 -3.54
C PRO A 30 -4.47 21.61 -2.26
N ASP A 31 -4.43 20.44 -1.61
CA ASP A 31 -3.78 20.25 -0.31
C ASP A 31 -2.79 19.08 -0.31
N VAL A 32 -2.07 18.91 0.80
CA VAL A 32 -1.04 17.87 0.93
C VAL A 32 -1.65 16.47 0.83
N LEU A 33 -2.79 16.22 1.46
CA LEU A 33 -3.40 14.89 1.53
C LEU A 33 -3.96 14.44 0.17
N THR A 34 -4.65 15.32 -0.54
CA THR A 34 -5.14 15.11 -1.91
C THR A 34 -4.00 14.85 -2.88
N ARG A 35 -2.90 15.63 -2.81
CA ARG A 35 -1.66 15.41 -3.59
C ARG A 35 -1.05 14.03 -3.38
N MET A 36 -1.11 13.49 -2.16
CA MET A 36 -0.56 12.17 -1.85
C MET A 36 -1.32 11.03 -2.52
N HIS A 37 -2.63 11.17 -2.75
CA HIS A 37 -3.38 10.18 -3.54
C HIS A 37 -2.85 10.11 -4.97
N ALA A 38 -2.59 11.26 -5.61
CA ALA A 38 -2.06 11.29 -6.97
C ALA A 38 -0.64 10.71 -7.05
N ALA A 39 0.24 11.18 -6.17
CA ALA A 39 1.66 10.90 -6.25
C ALA A 39 1.99 9.40 -6.08
N THR A 40 1.14 8.67 -5.35
CA THR A 40 1.41 7.28 -4.98
C THR A 40 0.68 6.27 -5.86
N LYS A 41 -0.61 6.50 -6.16
CA LYS A 41 -1.44 5.53 -6.88
C LYS A 41 -1.06 5.44 -8.36
N ALA A 42 -1.04 6.58 -9.04
CA ALA A 42 -0.69 6.64 -10.46
C ALA A 42 0.77 6.26 -10.70
N ALA A 43 1.70 6.72 -9.84
CA ALA A 43 3.10 6.36 -9.97
C ALA A 43 3.34 4.86 -9.73
N THR A 44 2.64 4.23 -8.78
CA THR A 44 2.81 2.78 -8.51
C THR A 44 2.45 1.94 -9.73
N VAL A 45 1.28 2.19 -10.34
CA VAL A 45 0.89 1.46 -11.56
C VAL A 45 1.83 1.77 -12.72
N GLY A 46 2.29 3.02 -12.83
CA GLY A 46 3.27 3.40 -13.84
C GLY A 46 4.62 2.70 -13.69
N VAL A 47 5.14 2.57 -12.47
CA VAL A 47 6.37 1.80 -12.18
C VAL A 47 6.18 0.31 -12.49
N ILE A 48 5.02 -0.26 -12.14
CA ILE A 48 4.71 -1.66 -12.48
C ILE A 48 4.68 -1.84 -14.00
N ALA A 49 3.98 -0.97 -14.74
CA ALA A 49 3.89 -1.02 -16.20
C ALA A 49 5.26 -0.87 -16.89
N THR A 50 6.08 0.10 -16.48
CA THR A 50 7.44 0.25 -17.02
C THR A 50 8.35 -0.92 -16.69
N THR A 51 8.18 -1.55 -15.52
CA THR A 51 8.90 -2.78 -15.15
C THR A 51 8.45 -3.96 -16.01
N VAL A 52 7.15 -4.10 -16.30
CA VAL A 52 6.63 -5.11 -17.23
C VAL A 52 7.28 -4.97 -18.61
N ALA A 53 7.35 -3.74 -19.14
CA ALA A 53 8.04 -3.48 -20.40
C ALA A 53 9.50 -3.94 -20.38
N ALA A 54 10.24 -3.59 -19.31
CA ALA A 54 11.64 -4.01 -19.15
C ALA A 54 11.80 -5.54 -19.10
N VAL A 55 10.86 -6.26 -18.48
CA VAL A 55 10.87 -7.73 -18.44
C VAL A 55 10.69 -8.33 -19.84
N PHE A 56 9.77 -7.79 -20.63
CA PHE A 56 9.56 -8.25 -22.01
C PHE A 56 10.77 -7.99 -22.90
N GLU A 57 11.38 -6.80 -22.80
CA GLU A 57 12.57 -6.41 -23.58
C GLU A 57 13.82 -7.21 -23.18
N ALA A 58 14.02 -7.43 -21.87
CA ALA A 58 15.18 -8.17 -21.40
C ALA A 58 15.16 -9.64 -21.81
N GLY A 59 13.97 -10.23 -22.03
CA GLY A 59 13.79 -11.64 -22.40
C GLY A 59 14.40 -12.64 -21.39
N ALA A 60 14.79 -12.17 -20.21
CA ALA A 60 15.57 -12.94 -19.25
C ALA A 60 14.65 -13.71 -18.30
N PRO A 61 14.98 -14.98 -17.97
CA PRO A 61 14.16 -15.80 -17.06
C PRO A 61 14.02 -15.19 -15.65
N GLY A 62 14.94 -14.33 -15.22
CA GLY A 62 14.87 -13.61 -13.95
C GLY A 62 13.89 -12.42 -13.93
N GLY A 63 13.38 -11.98 -15.08
CA GLY A 63 12.54 -10.77 -15.17
C GLY A 63 11.24 -10.88 -14.37
N LEU A 64 10.59 -12.04 -14.36
CA LEU A 64 9.38 -12.26 -13.56
C LEU A 64 9.66 -12.11 -12.04
N LEU A 65 10.80 -12.62 -11.56
CA LEU A 65 11.20 -12.49 -10.16
C LEU A 65 11.40 -11.01 -9.78
N LEU A 66 12.04 -10.24 -10.66
CA LEU A 66 12.24 -8.81 -10.46
C LEU A 66 10.91 -8.05 -10.46
N LEU A 67 9.99 -8.35 -11.39
CA LEU A 67 8.65 -7.74 -11.41
C LEU A 67 7.88 -8.03 -10.12
N LEU A 68 7.86 -9.28 -9.68
CA LEU A 68 7.22 -9.67 -8.42
C LEU A 68 7.86 -8.97 -7.23
N LEU A 69 9.19 -8.82 -7.22
CA LEU A 69 9.91 -8.07 -6.19
C LEU A 69 9.51 -6.60 -6.18
N VAL A 70 9.47 -5.93 -7.34
CA VAL A 70 9.05 -4.53 -7.47
C VAL A 70 7.63 -4.34 -6.95
N VAL A 71 6.68 -5.17 -7.40
CA VAL A 71 5.28 -5.12 -6.94
C VAL A 71 5.20 -5.29 -5.42
N ALA A 72 5.91 -6.29 -4.88
CA ALA A 72 5.86 -6.59 -3.45
C ALA A 72 6.51 -5.49 -2.59
N LEU A 73 7.62 -4.89 -3.05
CA LEU A 73 8.25 -3.77 -2.38
C LEU A 73 7.37 -2.52 -2.42
N LEU A 74 6.80 -2.17 -3.57
CA LEU A 74 5.87 -1.03 -3.69
C LEU A 74 4.65 -1.19 -2.79
N PHE A 75 4.11 -2.41 -2.70
CA PHE A 75 2.99 -2.70 -1.81
C PHE A 75 3.36 -2.55 -0.34
N LEU A 76 4.58 -2.95 0.04
CA LEU A 76 5.03 -2.88 1.43
C LEU A 76 5.42 -1.45 1.84
N SER A 77 6.14 -0.72 0.99
CA SER A 77 6.68 0.59 1.33
C SER A 77 5.76 1.76 0.99
N GLY A 78 4.97 1.65 -0.08
CA GLY A 78 4.13 2.74 -0.59
C GLY A 78 3.12 3.25 0.45
N PRO A 79 2.23 2.39 0.97
CA PRO A 79 1.28 2.79 2.00
C PRO A 79 1.91 3.23 3.31
N LEU A 80 3.06 2.65 3.70
CA LEU A 80 3.75 3.06 4.92
C LEU A 80 4.29 4.48 4.79
N GLY A 81 4.99 4.78 3.69
CA GLY A 81 5.49 6.13 3.43
C GLY A 81 4.37 7.16 3.34
N MET A 82 3.28 6.80 2.66
CA MET A 82 2.08 7.63 2.58
C MET A 82 1.42 7.83 3.93
N SER A 83 1.15 6.79 4.72
CA SER A 83 0.46 6.93 6.01
C SER A 83 1.28 7.77 6.99
N LEU A 84 2.62 7.63 6.99
CA LEU A 84 3.51 8.45 7.82
C LEU A 84 3.49 9.93 7.40
N LEU A 85 3.56 10.20 6.11
CA LEU A 85 3.49 11.57 5.59
C LEU A 85 2.10 12.17 5.84
N ALA A 86 1.04 11.39 5.68
CA ALA A 86 -0.34 11.82 5.86
C ALA A 86 -0.62 12.13 7.33
N ARG A 87 -0.14 11.27 8.23
CA ARG A 87 -0.18 11.51 9.68
C ARG A 87 0.57 12.78 10.07
N ALA A 88 1.79 12.96 9.55
CA ALA A 88 2.58 14.16 9.84
C ALA A 88 1.87 15.43 9.35
N ALA A 89 1.37 15.41 8.11
CA ALA A 89 0.62 16.51 7.50
C ALA A 89 -0.71 16.78 8.22
N TYR A 90 -1.37 15.76 8.76
CA TYR A 90 -2.64 15.90 9.47
C TYR A 90 -2.50 16.49 10.87
N HIS A 91 -1.37 16.26 11.54
CA HIS A 91 -1.12 16.78 12.90
C HIS A 91 -0.33 18.09 12.93
N ASP A 92 0.15 18.57 11.78
CA ASP A 92 0.86 19.84 11.67
C ASP A 92 -0.14 20.99 11.42
N PRO A 93 -0.35 21.91 12.38
CA PRO A 93 -1.31 23.00 12.24
C PRO A 93 -0.98 23.98 11.10
N GLU A 94 0.27 24.01 10.65
CA GLU A 94 0.71 24.87 9.54
C GLU A 94 0.40 24.25 8.17
N THR A 95 0.03 22.97 8.11
CA THR A 95 -0.29 22.30 6.85
C THR A 95 -1.60 22.84 6.29
N PRO A 96 -1.60 23.39 5.05
CA PRO A 96 -2.82 23.85 4.43
C PRO A 96 -3.74 22.66 4.11
N HIS A 97 -4.92 22.65 4.71
CA HIS A 97 -6.01 21.74 4.34
C HIS A 97 -6.93 22.41 3.34
N SER A 98 -7.56 21.63 2.44
CA SER A 98 -8.60 22.17 1.59
C SER A 98 -9.72 22.78 2.45
N PRO A 99 -10.21 24.01 2.16
CA PRO A 99 -11.30 24.63 2.91
C PRO A 99 -12.57 23.77 2.98
N ASN A 100 -12.72 22.86 2.02
CA ASN A 100 -13.87 21.97 1.89
C ASN A 100 -13.70 20.65 2.67
N THR A 101 -12.58 20.45 3.38
CA THR A 101 -12.32 19.23 4.13
C THR A 101 -13.32 19.06 5.26
N ARG A 102 -14.14 18.01 5.21
CA ARG A 102 -15.08 17.69 6.28
C ARG A 102 -14.43 16.74 7.28
N GLU A 103 -14.26 17.20 8.51
CA GLU A 103 -13.89 16.32 9.62
C GLU A 103 -15.16 15.66 10.17
N LEU A 104 -15.41 14.42 9.76
CA LEU A 104 -16.54 13.62 10.21
C LEU A 104 -16.12 12.72 11.38
N VAL A 105 -15.40 13.30 12.32
CA VAL A 105 -14.90 12.61 13.51
C VAL A 105 -15.40 13.34 14.75
N ALA A 106 -15.81 12.59 15.78
CA ALA A 106 -16.27 13.14 17.05
C ALA A 106 -15.17 13.93 17.81
N SER A 107 -13.90 13.60 17.63
CA SER A 107 -12.74 14.35 18.16
C SER A 107 -11.41 13.85 17.59
N LEU A 108 -10.49 14.77 17.31
CA LEU A 108 -9.12 14.46 16.89
C LEU A 108 -8.34 13.77 18.02
N PRO A 109 -7.82 12.55 17.81
CA PRO A 109 -7.00 11.91 18.81
C PRO A 109 -5.62 12.56 18.85
N ARG A 110 -5.14 12.90 20.06
CA ARG A 110 -3.76 13.38 20.23
C ARG A 110 -2.78 12.22 20.01
N PRO A 111 -1.59 12.46 19.43
CA PRO A 111 -0.58 11.44 19.31
C PRO A 111 -0.19 10.93 20.70
N GLU A 112 -0.50 9.67 21.00
CA GLU A 112 -0.07 9.04 22.24
C GLU A 112 1.42 8.65 22.13
N SER A 113 2.23 9.10 23.09
CA SER A 113 3.62 8.67 23.28
C SER A 113 3.71 7.26 23.89
N GLY A 114 2.85 6.34 23.43
CA GLY A 114 2.81 4.96 23.88
C GLY A 114 3.83 4.12 23.13
N ALA A 115 5.06 4.05 23.66
CA ALA A 115 6.07 3.10 23.22
C ALA A 115 5.50 1.69 23.42
N THR A 116 4.89 1.18 22.36
CA THR A 116 4.29 -0.15 22.37
C THR A 116 5.44 -1.14 22.52
N ALA A 117 5.49 -1.83 23.67
CA ALA A 117 6.55 -2.78 23.98
C ALA A 117 6.70 -3.80 22.84
N LEU A 118 7.72 -3.60 21.99
CA LEU A 118 8.08 -4.48 20.90
C LEU A 118 8.54 -5.79 21.54
N ARG A 119 7.67 -6.80 21.55
CA ARG A 119 8.07 -8.13 22.01
C ARG A 119 9.10 -8.68 21.02
N LEU A 120 10.32 -8.91 21.48
CA LEU A 120 11.45 -9.43 20.71
C LEU A 120 11.17 -10.83 20.14
N GLY A 121 11.51 -11.08 18.88
CA GLY A 121 11.55 -12.41 18.29
C GLY A 121 12.35 -12.43 16.99
N THR A 122 13.10 -13.51 16.75
CA THR A 122 13.82 -13.78 15.49
C THR A 122 12.86 -14.44 14.50
N SER A 123 12.36 -13.71 13.50
CA SER A 123 11.48 -14.30 12.49
C SER A 123 12.29 -14.98 11.37
N PRO A 124 12.22 -16.33 11.18
CA PRO A 124 12.84 -17.00 10.04
C PRO A 124 12.28 -16.52 8.70
N LEU A 125 11.07 -15.94 8.69
CA LEU A 125 10.47 -15.35 7.50
C LEU A 125 11.22 -14.11 7.01
N LEU A 126 11.85 -13.33 7.89
CA LEU A 126 12.68 -12.20 7.47
C LEU A 126 13.87 -12.70 6.64
N ILE A 127 14.49 -13.81 7.05
CA ILE A 127 15.59 -14.44 6.31
C ILE A 127 15.08 -14.93 4.95
N VAL A 128 13.96 -15.65 4.93
CA VAL A 128 13.36 -16.15 3.68
C VAL A 128 13.00 -15.00 2.74
N TRP A 129 12.41 -13.93 3.25
CA TRP A 129 12.06 -12.74 2.49
C TRP A 129 13.31 -12.06 1.91
N LEU A 130 14.30 -11.75 2.74
CA LEU A 130 15.54 -11.10 2.31
C LEU A 130 16.33 -11.97 1.32
N PHE A 131 16.32 -13.28 1.51
CA PHE A 131 16.92 -14.21 0.57
C PHE A 131 16.16 -14.26 -0.77
N GLY A 132 14.82 -14.23 -0.75
CA GLY A 132 14.00 -14.11 -1.95
C GLY A 132 14.26 -12.80 -2.71
N VAL A 133 14.34 -11.67 -1.98
CA VAL A 133 14.74 -10.36 -2.51
C VAL A 133 16.12 -10.44 -3.16
N TRP A 134 17.08 -11.08 -2.48
CA TRP A 134 18.43 -11.27 -3.00
C TRP A 134 18.44 -12.03 -4.31
N LEU A 135 17.75 -13.18 -4.38
CA LEU A 135 17.67 -13.97 -5.61
C LEU A 135 16.98 -13.22 -6.75
N ALA A 136 15.91 -12.48 -6.45
CA ALA A 136 15.22 -11.67 -7.44
C ALA A 136 16.07 -10.50 -7.96
N LEU A 137 16.89 -9.89 -7.09
CA LEU A 137 17.80 -8.81 -7.46
C LEU A 137 18.93 -9.28 -8.38
N PHE A 138 19.54 -10.43 -8.07
CA PHE A 138 20.64 -10.99 -8.85
C PHE A 138 20.20 -11.87 -10.03
N GLY A 139 18.93 -12.32 -10.05
CA GLY A 139 18.37 -13.13 -11.12
C GLY A 139 19.10 -14.45 -11.39
N SER A 140 19.86 -14.96 -10.41
CA SER A 140 20.76 -16.10 -10.59
C SER A 140 20.73 -17.03 -9.38
N PHE A 141 20.79 -18.34 -9.66
CA PHE A 141 20.84 -19.41 -8.66
C PHE A 141 22.25 -20.04 -8.53
N ALA A 142 23.28 -19.36 -9.03
CA ALA A 142 24.65 -19.85 -8.91
C ALA A 142 25.06 -20.01 -7.43
N PRO A 143 25.88 -21.03 -7.08
CA PRO A 143 26.21 -21.33 -5.68
C PRO A 143 26.80 -20.14 -4.90
N ASN A 144 27.58 -19.29 -5.56
CA ASN A 144 28.12 -18.07 -4.96
C ASN A 144 27.04 -17.03 -4.64
N VAL A 145 26.01 -16.89 -5.50
CA VAL A 145 24.87 -15.98 -5.28
C VAL A 145 24.03 -16.50 -4.13
N VAL A 146 23.73 -17.81 -4.13
CA VAL A 146 22.96 -18.45 -3.05
C VAL A 146 23.70 -18.35 -1.72
N GLY A 147 24.99 -18.69 -1.69
CA GLY A 147 25.82 -18.60 -0.48
C GLY A 147 25.91 -17.18 0.07
N GLY A 148 26.15 -16.19 -0.80
CA GLY A 148 26.14 -14.78 -0.42
C GLY A 148 24.79 -14.33 0.14
N GLY A 149 23.69 -14.76 -0.49
CA GLY A 149 22.34 -14.43 -0.05
C GLY A 149 22.00 -14.99 1.32
N VAL A 150 22.34 -16.24 1.60
CA VAL A 150 22.13 -16.85 2.93
C VAL A 150 22.93 -16.10 4.01
N LEU A 151 24.20 -15.79 3.73
CA LEU A 151 25.06 -15.07 4.66
C LEU A 151 24.52 -13.66 4.95
N VAL A 152 24.18 -12.89 3.92
CA VAL A 152 23.69 -11.51 4.07
C VAL A 152 22.31 -11.49 4.71
N ALA A 153 21.37 -12.32 4.25
CA ALA A 153 20.02 -12.40 4.83
C ALA A 153 20.07 -12.82 6.31
N GLY A 154 20.93 -13.79 6.65
CA GLY A 154 21.17 -14.23 8.02
C GLY A 154 21.78 -13.13 8.89
N LEU A 155 22.80 -12.41 8.38
CA LEU A 155 23.44 -11.31 9.09
C LEU A 155 22.47 -10.16 9.35
N VAL A 156 21.72 -9.73 8.33
CA VAL A 156 20.71 -8.68 8.46
C VAL A 156 19.64 -9.10 9.46
N ALA A 157 19.10 -10.32 9.34
CA ALA A 157 18.11 -10.81 10.29
C ALA A 157 18.66 -10.92 11.72
N TYR A 158 19.95 -11.23 11.90
CA TYR A 158 20.61 -11.25 13.20
C TYR A 158 20.76 -9.85 13.80
N VAL A 159 21.24 -8.87 13.01
CA VAL A 159 21.42 -7.47 13.44
C VAL A 159 20.06 -6.84 13.77
N PHE A 160 19.06 -7.04 12.90
CA PHE A 160 17.73 -6.44 13.00
C PHE A 160 16.71 -7.35 13.70
N ARG A 161 17.14 -8.38 14.43
CA ARG A 161 16.24 -9.32 15.14
C ARG A 161 15.23 -8.65 16.07
N HIS A 162 15.57 -7.46 16.58
CA HIS A 162 14.74 -6.69 17.49
C HIS A 162 13.61 -5.92 16.78
N LEU A 163 13.75 -5.70 15.47
CA LEU A 163 12.78 -4.97 14.64
C LEU A 163 11.86 -5.92 13.86
N SER A 164 12.06 -7.24 13.97
CA SER A 164 11.36 -8.18 13.08
C SER A 164 9.89 -8.41 13.50
N PRO A 165 8.90 -8.16 12.62
CA PRO A 165 7.49 -8.39 12.92
C PRO A 165 7.20 -9.89 13.10
N ARG A 166 6.38 -10.24 14.10
CA ARG A 166 5.81 -11.57 14.22
C ARG A 166 4.65 -11.72 13.26
N TRP A 167 4.81 -12.55 12.24
CA TRP A 167 3.69 -12.99 11.42
C TRP A 167 2.68 -13.80 12.26
N PRO A 168 1.37 -13.74 11.92
CA PRO A 168 0.35 -14.50 12.62
C PRO A 168 0.61 -15.99 12.43
N ARG A 169 0.34 -16.78 13.47
CA ARG A 169 0.47 -18.24 13.45
C ARG A 169 -0.62 -18.93 12.62
N ALA A 170 -1.60 -18.18 12.13
CA ALA A 170 -2.67 -18.69 11.29
C ALA A 170 -2.13 -18.97 9.88
N LEU A 171 -2.34 -20.20 9.40
CA LEU A 171 -2.10 -20.54 8.01
C LEU A 171 -3.10 -19.73 7.16
N MET A 172 -2.60 -18.79 6.36
CA MET A 172 -3.44 -18.07 5.39
C MET A 172 -4.12 -19.09 4.48
N ARG A 173 -5.43 -18.93 4.27
CA ARG A 173 -6.16 -19.76 3.31
C ARG A 173 -5.72 -19.38 1.89
N PRO A 174 -5.02 -20.24 1.13
CA PRO A 174 -4.38 -19.84 -0.14
C PRO A 174 -5.40 -19.37 -1.18
N TRP A 175 -6.59 -19.98 -1.20
CA TRP A 175 -7.68 -19.55 -2.08
C TRP A 175 -8.20 -18.15 -1.72
N ALA A 176 -8.39 -17.86 -0.43
CA ALA A 176 -8.82 -16.53 0.02
C ALA A 176 -7.74 -15.48 -0.25
N ALA A 177 -6.46 -15.83 -0.06
CA ALA A 177 -5.33 -14.98 -0.42
C ALA A 177 -5.29 -14.69 -1.93
N GLY A 178 -5.52 -15.70 -2.78
CA GLY A 178 -5.62 -15.51 -4.23
C GLY A 178 -6.76 -14.57 -4.63
N ARG A 179 -7.95 -14.77 -4.05
CA ARG A 179 -9.11 -13.87 -4.25
C ARG A 179 -8.80 -12.44 -3.82
N PHE A 180 -8.13 -12.27 -2.68
CA PHE A 180 -7.70 -10.97 -2.18
C PHE A 180 -6.71 -10.30 -3.15
N VAL A 181 -5.72 -11.02 -3.67
CA VAL A 181 -4.76 -10.50 -4.66
C VAL A 181 -5.46 -10.06 -5.95
N VAL A 182 -6.41 -10.85 -6.46
CA VAL A 182 -7.18 -10.46 -7.66
C VAL A 182 -8.00 -9.20 -7.41
N HIS A 183 -8.73 -9.16 -6.29
CA HIS A 183 -9.49 -7.98 -5.88
C HIS A 183 -8.58 -6.75 -5.73
N PHE A 184 -7.40 -6.93 -5.15
CA PHE A 184 -6.41 -5.88 -4.98
C PHE A 184 -5.87 -5.34 -6.31
N ILE A 185 -5.58 -6.21 -7.29
CA ILE A 185 -5.15 -5.77 -8.63
C ILE A 185 -6.23 -4.90 -9.28
N VAL A 186 -7.50 -5.28 -9.14
CA VAL A 186 -8.64 -4.48 -9.63
C VAL A 186 -8.73 -3.13 -8.91
N GLN A 187 -8.61 -3.13 -7.58
CA GLN A 187 -8.58 -1.92 -6.76
C GLN A 187 -7.46 -0.96 -7.20
N LEU A 188 -6.26 -1.48 -7.44
CA LEU A 188 -5.11 -0.70 -7.84
C LEU A 188 -5.33 0.00 -9.21
N ALA A 189 -5.94 -0.71 -10.16
CA ALA A 189 -6.30 -0.16 -11.47
C ALA A 189 -7.41 0.90 -11.35
N ALA A 190 -8.48 0.60 -10.63
CA ALA A 190 -9.57 1.54 -10.36
C ALA A 190 -9.07 2.79 -9.63
N SER A 191 -8.11 2.62 -8.72
CA SER A 191 -7.57 3.70 -7.91
C SER A 191 -6.73 4.66 -8.74
N THR A 192 -6.00 4.13 -9.72
CA THR A 192 -5.28 4.94 -10.70
C THR A 192 -6.24 5.71 -11.59
N TRP A 193 -7.32 5.06 -12.03
CA TRP A 193 -8.37 5.72 -12.81
C TRP A 193 -9.01 6.89 -12.06
N GLY A 194 -9.33 6.70 -10.77
CA GLY A 194 -9.88 7.75 -9.92
C GLY A 194 -8.99 9.00 -9.85
N VAL A 195 -7.68 8.84 -9.78
CA VAL A 195 -6.72 9.96 -9.83
C VAL A 195 -6.78 10.69 -11.18
N ILE A 196 -6.80 9.95 -12.30
CA ILE A 196 -6.86 10.53 -13.64
C ILE A 196 -8.14 11.35 -13.84
N VAL A 197 -9.27 10.86 -13.32
CA VAL A 197 -10.54 11.59 -13.34
C VAL A 197 -10.46 12.84 -12.46
N ALA A 198 -9.91 12.72 -11.25
CA ALA A 198 -9.77 13.85 -10.33
C ALA A 198 -8.87 14.97 -10.87
N LEU A 199 -7.89 14.67 -11.74
CA LEU A 199 -7.09 15.69 -12.43
C LEU A 199 -7.90 16.61 -13.36
N ARG A 200 -9.12 16.20 -13.76
CA ARG A 200 -10.03 17.01 -14.59
C ARG A 200 -10.96 17.90 -13.76
N LEU A 201 -11.09 17.63 -12.47
CA LEU A 201 -11.93 18.41 -11.57
C LEU A 201 -11.21 19.70 -11.17
N SER A 202 -11.96 20.79 -11.07
CA SER A 202 -11.46 22.03 -10.50
C SER A 202 -11.27 21.88 -8.99
N ARG A 203 -10.40 22.72 -8.39
CA ARG A 203 -10.05 22.63 -6.96
C ARG A 203 -11.26 22.70 -6.04
N ASP A 204 -12.31 23.41 -6.46
CA ASP A 204 -13.51 23.65 -5.66
C ASP A 204 -14.53 22.50 -5.72
N GLU A 205 -14.38 21.58 -6.69
CA GLU A 205 -15.28 20.43 -6.86
C GLU A 205 -14.89 19.23 -6.00
N ILE A 206 -13.63 19.15 -5.57
CA ILE A 206 -13.13 18.05 -4.75
C ILE A 206 -13.64 18.23 -3.31
N ARG A 207 -14.31 17.20 -2.77
CA ARG A 207 -14.90 17.19 -1.42
C ARG A 207 -14.15 16.21 -0.51
N PRO A 208 -12.96 16.60 0.00
CA PRO A 208 -12.20 15.72 0.87
C PRO A 208 -12.89 15.55 2.22
N ALA A 209 -12.73 14.37 2.82
CA ALA A 209 -13.27 14.06 4.14
C ALA A 209 -12.30 13.23 4.97
N VAL A 210 -12.36 13.37 6.29
CA VAL A 210 -11.70 12.47 7.24
C VAL A 210 -12.77 11.74 8.04
N ILE A 211 -12.72 10.41 8.00
CA ILE A 211 -13.74 9.53 8.58
C ILE A 211 -13.08 8.58 9.59
N GLY A 212 -13.66 8.47 10.78
CA GLY A 212 -13.29 7.48 11.79
C GLY A 212 -14.01 6.15 11.56
N VAL A 213 -13.26 5.06 11.45
CA VAL A 213 -13.80 3.71 11.23
C VAL A 213 -13.37 2.77 12.37
N PRO A 214 -14.28 2.38 13.27
CA PRO A 214 -13.95 1.46 14.37
C PRO A 214 -13.63 0.07 13.82
N LEU A 215 -12.43 -0.45 14.01
CA LEU A 215 -12.00 -1.72 13.41
C LEU A 215 -12.64 -2.95 14.09
N ARG A 216 -12.77 -4.03 13.32
CA ARG A 216 -13.10 -5.41 13.76
C ARG A 216 -11.85 -6.30 13.80
N VAL A 217 -10.89 -6.06 12.91
CA VAL A 217 -9.58 -6.73 12.92
C VAL A 217 -8.79 -6.37 14.19
N ARG A 218 -8.11 -7.35 14.80
CA ARG A 218 -7.45 -7.15 16.11
C ARG A 218 -5.95 -7.38 16.08
N THR A 219 -5.47 -8.23 15.18
CA THR A 219 -4.04 -8.53 15.15
C THR A 219 -3.29 -7.40 14.46
N ARG A 220 -2.06 -7.11 14.92
CA ARG A 220 -1.20 -6.09 14.28
C ARG A 220 -1.04 -6.34 12.79
N THR A 221 -0.96 -7.60 12.39
CA THR A 221 -0.79 -7.98 10.99
C THR A 221 -2.04 -7.72 10.17
N GLU A 222 -3.23 -8.09 10.66
CA GLU A 222 -4.50 -7.77 9.98
C GLU A 222 -4.69 -6.26 9.87
N ILE A 223 -4.40 -5.50 10.93
CA ILE A 223 -4.48 -4.03 10.93
C ILE A 223 -3.50 -3.43 9.92
N THR A 224 -2.24 -3.90 9.90
CA THR A 224 -1.23 -3.41 8.95
C THR A 224 -1.63 -3.75 7.51
N LEU A 225 -2.13 -4.96 7.27
CA LEU A 225 -2.66 -5.36 5.96
C LEU A 225 -3.85 -4.50 5.58
N LEU A 226 -4.77 -4.20 6.50
CA LEU A 226 -5.92 -3.34 6.25
C LEU A 226 -5.46 -1.95 5.85
N MET A 227 -4.63 -1.30 6.68
CA MET A 227 -4.09 0.04 6.41
C MET A 227 -3.36 0.09 5.06
N ASN A 228 -2.55 -0.93 4.75
CA ASN A 228 -1.86 -1.02 3.46
C ASN A 228 -2.85 -1.19 2.30
N SER A 229 -3.89 -2.01 2.48
CA SER A 229 -4.85 -2.33 1.43
C SER A 229 -5.77 -1.15 1.12
N ILE A 230 -6.33 -0.49 2.13
CA ILE A 230 -7.20 0.66 1.92
C ILE A 230 -6.47 1.84 1.31
N SER A 231 -5.16 1.98 1.55
CA SER A 231 -4.37 3.05 0.93
C SER A 231 -4.22 2.86 -0.59
N PHE A 232 -4.46 1.65 -1.10
CA PHE A 232 -4.55 1.36 -2.54
C PHE A 232 -6.00 1.30 -3.06
N THR A 233 -7.00 1.36 -2.19
CA THR A 233 -8.40 1.50 -2.58
C THR A 233 -8.60 2.90 -3.21
N PRO A 234 -9.37 3.04 -4.30
CA PRO A 234 -9.64 4.32 -4.93
C PRO A 234 -10.05 5.39 -3.91
N GLY A 235 -9.46 6.58 -4.02
CA GLY A 235 -9.89 7.72 -3.21
C GLY A 235 -9.64 7.64 -1.70
N THR A 236 -8.99 6.63 -1.13
CA THR A 236 -8.74 6.55 0.33
C THR A 236 -7.25 6.47 0.71
N VAL A 237 -6.90 6.91 1.93
CA VAL A 237 -5.57 6.84 2.57
C VAL A 237 -5.76 6.60 4.08
N ALA A 238 -4.99 5.67 4.64
CA ALA A 238 -4.92 5.48 6.09
C ALA A 238 -4.10 6.61 6.73
N LEU A 239 -4.68 7.36 7.68
CA LEU A 239 -3.97 8.41 8.42
C LEU A 239 -3.31 7.83 9.67
N GLU A 240 -4.14 7.38 10.60
CA GLU A 240 -3.70 6.93 11.91
C GLU A 240 -4.69 5.93 12.53
N LEU A 241 -4.17 5.07 13.39
CA LEU A 241 -4.97 4.20 14.23
C LEU A 241 -4.92 4.71 15.68
N HIS A 242 -6.07 4.95 16.28
CA HIS A 242 -6.18 5.35 17.68
C HIS A 242 -7.30 4.56 18.36
N HIS A 243 -7.03 3.94 19.52
CA HIS A 243 -8.02 3.16 20.28
C HIS A 243 -8.88 2.19 19.44
N HIS A 244 -8.26 1.48 18.48
CA HIS A 244 -8.94 0.54 17.58
C HIS A 244 -9.92 1.20 16.59
N GLU A 245 -9.82 2.52 16.43
CA GLU A 245 -10.49 3.31 15.41
C GLU A 245 -9.45 3.80 14.40
N LEU A 246 -9.74 3.58 13.12
CA LEU A 246 -8.87 3.93 12.02
C LEU A 246 -9.40 5.20 11.35
N PHE A 247 -8.54 6.21 11.26
CA PHE A 247 -8.81 7.45 10.59
C PHE A 247 -8.42 7.33 9.14
N VAL A 248 -9.39 7.54 8.25
CA VAL A 248 -9.21 7.41 6.80
C VAL A 248 -9.48 8.76 6.16
N HIS A 249 -8.52 9.25 5.39
CA HIS A 249 -8.73 10.39 4.51
C HIS A 249 -9.29 9.91 3.18
N VAL A 250 -10.29 10.64 2.68
CA VAL A 250 -10.96 10.41 1.42
C VAL A 250 -10.73 11.59 0.51
N LEU A 251 -10.29 11.33 -0.72
CA LEU A 251 -10.01 12.34 -1.75
C LEU A 251 -11.26 13.12 -2.12
N ASP A 252 -12.36 12.41 -2.37
CA ASP A 252 -13.62 12.98 -2.84
C ASP A 252 -14.77 12.04 -2.44
N THR A 253 -15.71 12.52 -1.62
CA THR A 253 -16.93 11.75 -1.30
C THR A 253 -18.11 12.62 -0.90
N ASP A 254 -19.28 12.24 -1.42
CA ASP A 254 -20.59 12.72 -0.98
C ASP A 254 -21.35 11.69 -0.14
N ASP A 255 -20.81 10.47 0.00
CA ASP A 255 -21.37 9.36 0.76
C ASP A 255 -20.34 8.77 1.74
N PRO A 256 -20.21 9.35 2.94
CA PRO A 256 -19.30 8.85 3.97
C PRO A 256 -19.63 7.43 4.44
N GLU A 257 -20.91 7.04 4.43
CA GLU A 257 -21.34 5.70 4.87
C GLU A 257 -20.90 4.62 3.89
N GLY A 258 -20.95 4.92 2.58
CA GLY A 258 -20.39 4.06 1.53
C GLY A 258 -18.89 3.78 1.73
N VAL A 259 -18.11 4.79 2.09
CA VAL A 259 -16.66 4.61 2.37
C VAL A 259 -16.43 3.71 3.58
N VAL A 260 -17.23 3.88 4.64
CA VAL A 260 -17.17 2.99 5.81
C VAL A 260 -17.48 1.55 5.39
N ALA A 261 -18.50 1.34 4.53
CA ALA A 261 -18.85 0.03 4.01
C ALA A 261 -17.72 -0.61 3.17
N ASP A 262 -16.98 0.18 2.39
CA ASP A 262 -15.84 -0.30 1.61
C ASP A 262 -14.66 -0.73 2.50
N VAL A 263 -14.34 0.06 3.54
CA VAL A 263 -13.34 -0.31 4.55
C VAL A 263 -13.79 -1.60 5.26
N ARG A 264 -15.08 -1.70 5.58
CA ARG A 264 -15.66 -2.90 6.19
C ARG A 264 -15.59 -4.12 5.27
N ALA A 265 -15.78 -3.97 3.97
CA ALA A 265 -15.64 -5.06 3.01
C ALA A 265 -14.18 -5.55 2.95
N MET A 266 -13.22 -4.62 2.97
CA MET A 266 -11.79 -4.95 3.00
C MET A 266 -11.40 -5.70 4.27
N GLU A 267 -11.90 -5.28 5.44
CA GLU A 267 -11.72 -6.02 6.69
C GLU A 267 -12.22 -7.46 6.57
N SER A 268 -13.42 -7.67 6.02
CA SER A 268 -13.99 -9.01 5.84
C SER A 268 -13.09 -9.89 4.97
N HIS A 269 -12.51 -9.35 3.89
CA HIS A 269 -11.57 -10.09 3.05
C HIS A 269 -10.30 -10.52 3.79
N ILE A 270 -9.77 -9.64 4.65
CA ILE A 270 -8.58 -9.93 5.46
C ILE A 270 -8.90 -10.97 6.54
N MET A 271 -10.04 -10.83 7.20
CA MET A 271 -10.52 -11.80 8.20
C MET A 271 -10.74 -13.18 7.58
N ASP A 272 -11.36 -13.26 6.40
CA ASP A 272 -11.52 -14.51 5.64
C ASP A 272 -10.17 -15.18 5.33
N MET A 273 -9.16 -14.38 4.98
CA MET A 273 -7.82 -14.85 4.65
C MET A 273 -7.12 -15.48 5.85
N PHE A 274 -7.29 -14.91 7.05
CA PHE A 274 -6.74 -15.43 8.30
C PHE A 274 -7.67 -16.40 9.05
N GLY A 275 -8.92 -16.54 8.61
CA GLY A 275 -9.92 -17.37 9.28
C GLY A 275 -10.40 -16.79 10.62
N THR A 276 -10.36 -15.48 10.79
CA THR A 276 -10.72 -14.77 12.02
C THR A 276 -12.22 -14.45 12.01
N GLU A 277 -12.96 -14.84 13.05
CA GLU A 277 -14.41 -14.57 13.13
C GLU A 277 -14.73 -13.17 13.70
N VAL A 278 -15.82 -12.56 13.23
CA VAL A 278 -16.37 -11.32 13.79
C VAL A 278 -16.99 -11.60 15.16
N GLN A 279 -16.28 -11.27 16.24
CA GLN A 279 -16.91 -11.23 17.56
C GLN A 279 -17.73 -9.94 17.67
N ARG A 280 -19.04 -10.09 17.92
CA ARG A 280 -19.94 -8.95 18.19
C ARG A 280 -19.38 -8.12 19.37
N PRO A 281 -19.48 -6.78 19.33
CA PRO A 281 -19.14 -5.96 20.48
C PRO A 281 -19.98 -6.40 21.69
N LEU A 282 -19.33 -6.50 22.86
CA LEU A 282 -19.99 -6.74 24.15
C LEU A 282 -20.84 -5.54 24.56
#